data_AF-Q5EPC6-F1
#
_entry.id   AF-Q5EPC6-F1
#
_cell.length_a   1.000
_cell.length_b   1.000
_cell.length_c   1.000
_cell.angle_alpha   90.00
_cell.angle_beta   90.00
_cell.angle_gamma   90.00
#
_symmetry.space_group_name_H-M   'P 1'
#
loop_
_entity.id
_entity.type
_entity.pdbx_description
1 polymer ?
#
loop_
_entity_poly.entity_id
_entity_poly.type
_entity_poly.pdbx_seq_one_letter_code
_entity_poly.pdbx_strand_id
1 'polypeptide(L)'
;MNETDLPKLLSVINRFTDIDKNWSCVLLFWIQRASGYLEMMTLDDDENTATFLIEKLEKLLEPLPIDIDNTTFAEALADDFEILFLMAQYGSEYWNSLEESFEEFCIRHTTLPNQLIADIPHAKKEKVTMWLKSLLKSS
;
A
#
# COMPACT_ATOMS: atom_id res chain seq x y z
N MET A 1 0.46 -11.96 -5.00
CA MET A 1 1.68 -12.08 -4.18
C MET A 1 2.31 -13.42 -4.44
N ASN A 2 3.55 -13.39 -4.93
CA ASN A 2 4.33 -14.56 -5.33
C ASN A 2 5.24 -15.01 -4.18
N GLU A 3 5.88 -16.17 -4.33
CA GLU A 3 6.71 -16.81 -3.28
C GLU A 3 7.87 -15.92 -2.78
N THR A 4 8.37 -15.00 -3.62
CA THR A 4 9.51 -14.13 -3.33
C THR A 4 9.13 -12.80 -2.68
N ASP A 5 7.87 -12.40 -2.75
CA ASP A 5 7.41 -11.07 -2.32
C ASP A 5 7.51 -10.91 -0.79
N LEU A 6 7.02 -11.89 -0.03
CA LEU A 6 7.04 -11.81 1.43
C LEU A 6 8.48 -11.75 1.98
N PRO A 7 9.42 -12.63 1.58
CA PRO A 7 10.83 -12.49 1.95
C PRO A 7 11.41 -11.11 1.61
N LYS A 8 11.07 -10.56 0.43
CA LYS A 8 11.54 -9.23 0.01
C LYS A 8 10.98 -8.12 0.91
N LEU A 9 9.67 -8.10 1.16
CA LEU A 9 9.03 -7.15 2.06
C LEU A 9 9.67 -7.16 3.46
N LEU A 10 9.90 -8.36 4.02
CA LEU A 10 10.55 -8.51 5.31
C LEU A 10 11.98 -7.97 5.30
N SER A 11 12.74 -8.21 4.23
CA SER A 11 14.10 -7.67 4.08
C SER A 11 14.12 -6.14 4.06
N VAL A 12 13.20 -5.51 3.33
CA VAL A 12 13.09 -4.04 3.23
C VAL A 12 12.82 -3.40 4.59
N ILE A 13 11.97 -4.03 5.41
CA ILE A 13 11.55 -3.48 6.71
C ILE A 13 12.56 -3.80 7.82
N ASN A 14 13.08 -5.03 7.85
CA ASN A 14 13.95 -5.49 8.94
C ASN A 14 15.34 -4.83 8.99
N ARG A 15 15.69 -4.01 7.98
CA ARG A 15 16.92 -3.21 8.04
C ARG A 15 16.82 -2.04 9.03
N PHE A 16 15.61 -1.60 9.39
CA PHE A 16 15.39 -0.52 10.33
C PHE A 16 15.44 -1.02 11.76
N THR A 17 16.15 -0.31 12.64
CA THR A 17 16.46 -0.77 13.99
C THR A 17 15.55 -0.21 15.08
N ASP A 18 14.91 0.94 14.84
CA ASP A 18 14.12 1.68 15.85
C ASP A 18 12.63 1.82 15.51
N ILE A 19 12.13 0.97 14.60
CA ILE A 19 10.71 0.88 14.27
C ILE A 19 10.07 -0.37 14.90
N ASP A 20 8.75 -0.33 15.06
CA ASP A 20 7.97 -1.46 15.57
C ASP A 20 8.03 -2.66 14.61
N LYS A 21 8.21 -3.86 15.15
CA LYS A 21 8.30 -5.09 14.34
C LYS A 21 6.99 -5.39 13.58
N ASN A 22 5.87 -4.86 14.06
CA ASN A 22 4.55 -5.05 13.46
C ASN A 22 4.36 -4.26 12.15
N TRP A 23 5.30 -3.38 11.77
CA TRP A 23 5.27 -2.74 10.45
C TRP A 23 5.21 -3.72 9.29
N SER A 24 5.86 -4.89 9.42
CA SER A 24 5.77 -5.97 8.44
C SER A 24 4.33 -6.44 8.22
N CYS A 25 3.58 -6.66 9.31
CA CYS A 25 2.18 -7.03 9.26
C CYS A 25 1.30 -5.89 8.73
N VAL A 26 1.54 -4.65 9.17
CA VAL A 26 0.78 -3.47 8.70
C VAL A 26 0.94 -3.28 7.19
N LEU A 27 2.17 -3.35 6.68
CA LEU A 27 2.44 -3.19 5.25
C LEU A 27 1.93 -4.37 4.43
N LEU A 28 2.06 -5.60 4.95
CA LEU A 28 1.46 -6.77 4.31
C LEU A 28 -0.06 -6.61 4.18
N PHE A 29 -0.73 -6.23 5.26
CA PHE A 29 -2.17 -5.97 5.27
C PHE A 29 -2.55 -4.88 4.27
N TRP A 30 -1.83 -3.76 4.26
CA TRP A 30 -2.16 -2.64 3.38
C TRP A 30 -1.95 -3.00 1.90
N ILE A 31 -0.82 -3.64 1.56
CA ILE A 31 -0.54 -4.13 0.19
C ILE A 31 -1.62 -5.13 -0.26
N GLN A 32 -2.04 -6.04 0.61
CA GLN A 32 -3.09 -7.01 0.29
C GLN A 32 -4.42 -6.34 -0.09
N ARG A 33 -4.71 -5.14 0.43
CA ARG A 33 -5.92 -4.39 0.10
C ARG A 33 -5.93 -3.89 -1.34
N ALA A 34 -4.80 -3.84 -2.03
CA ALA A 34 -4.70 -3.49 -3.45
C ALA A 34 -4.62 -4.72 -4.37
N SER A 35 -4.68 -5.95 -3.85
CA SER A 35 -4.45 -7.16 -4.65
C SER A 35 -5.33 -7.20 -5.90
N GLY A 36 -4.72 -7.53 -7.05
CA GLY A 36 -5.42 -7.63 -8.33
C GLY A 36 -5.66 -6.29 -9.05
N TYR A 37 -5.22 -5.16 -8.49
CA TYR A 37 -5.46 -3.85 -9.09
C TYR A 37 -4.77 -3.71 -10.45
N LEU A 38 -3.44 -3.91 -10.51
CA LEU A 38 -2.66 -3.82 -11.75
C LEU A 38 -3.00 -4.93 -12.72
N GLU A 39 -3.15 -6.16 -12.22
CA GLU A 39 -3.60 -7.32 -12.99
C GLU A 39 -4.88 -6.99 -13.79
N MET A 40 -5.83 -6.28 -13.16
CA MET A 40 -7.07 -5.84 -13.81
C MET A 40 -6.89 -4.65 -14.75
N MET A 41 -5.95 -3.75 -14.44
CA MET A 41 -5.71 -2.52 -15.19
C MET A 41 -4.98 -2.75 -16.51
N THR A 42 -3.96 -3.61 -16.53
CA THR A 42 -3.07 -3.78 -17.68
C THR A 42 -3.43 -4.97 -18.57
N LEU A 43 -4.30 -5.87 -18.08
CA LEU A 43 -4.64 -7.15 -18.73
C LEU A 43 -3.39 -8.00 -19.04
N ASP A 44 -2.27 -7.71 -18.38
CA ASP A 44 -1.00 -8.42 -18.50
C ASP A 44 -0.85 -9.38 -17.32
N ASP A 45 -0.72 -10.67 -17.63
CA ASP A 45 -0.60 -11.74 -16.64
C ASP A 45 0.74 -11.67 -15.87
N ASP A 46 1.73 -10.94 -16.38
CA ASP A 46 3.04 -10.78 -15.74
C ASP A 46 3.07 -9.64 -14.69
N GLU A 47 2.06 -8.78 -14.65
CA GLU A 47 1.99 -7.69 -13.66
C GLU A 47 1.34 -8.15 -12.35
N ASN A 48 2.15 -8.26 -11.29
CA ASN A 48 1.61 -8.51 -9.95
C ASN A 48 1.57 -7.24 -9.09
N THR A 49 0.38 -6.86 -8.59
CA THR A 49 0.23 -5.65 -7.77
C THR A 49 1.11 -5.67 -6.53
N ALA A 50 1.23 -6.82 -5.85
CA ALA A 50 2.03 -6.90 -4.63
C ALA A 50 3.52 -6.73 -4.93
N THR A 51 4.04 -7.40 -5.97
CA THR A 51 5.43 -7.24 -6.41
C THR A 51 5.74 -5.78 -6.75
N PHE A 52 4.89 -5.13 -7.55
CA PHE A 52 5.04 -3.72 -7.90
C PHE A 52 5.07 -2.82 -6.66
N LEU A 53 4.13 -2.98 -5.73
CA LEU A 53 4.07 -2.16 -4.51
C LEU A 53 5.29 -2.40 -3.62
N ILE A 54 5.80 -3.63 -3.50
CA ILE A 54 7.00 -3.93 -2.71
C ILE A 54 8.24 -3.27 -3.33
N GLU A 55 8.36 -3.26 -4.66
CA GLU A 55 9.46 -2.56 -5.35
C GLU A 55 9.40 -1.04 -5.17
N LYS A 56 8.20 -0.46 -5.21
CA LYS A 56 8.01 0.96 -4.94
C LYS A 56 8.30 1.31 -3.48
N LEU A 57 7.88 0.46 -2.56
CA LEU A 57 8.19 0.59 -1.13
C LEU A 57 9.69 0.54 -0.87
N GLU A 58 10.41 -0.39 -1.49
CA GLU A 58 11.87 -0.50 -1.38
C GLU A 58 12.56 0.80 -1.79
N LYS A 59 12.21 1.35 -2.96
CA LYS A 59 12.75 2.62 -3.47
C LYS A 59 12.39 3.82 -2.59
N LEU A 60 11.15 3.89 -2.12
CA LEU A 60 10.68 4.94 -1.22
C LEU A 60 11.50 4.97 0.08
N LEU A 61 11.76 3.79 0.64
CA LEU A 61 12.43 3.69 1.93
C LEU A 61 13.95 3.77 1.78
N GLU A 62 14.56 3.33 0.67
CA GLU A 62 16.01 3.28 0.42
C GLU A 62 16.80 4.48 1.01
N PRO A 63 16.44 5.75 0.75
CA PRO A 63 17.21 6.91 1.23
C PRO A 63 17.09 7.18 2.73
N LEU A 64 16.17 6.52 3.44
CA LEU A 64 15.93 6.76 4.86
C LEU A 64 17.04 6.14 5.74
N PRO A 65 17.49 6.85 6.79
CA PRO A 65 18.39 6.29 7.80
C PRO A 65 17.81 5.04 8.47
N ILE A 66 18.68 4.11 8.89
CA ILE A 66 18.25 2.85 9.51
C ILE A 66 17.65 3.04 10.92
N ASP A 67 17.92 4.16 11.57
CA ASP A 67 17.55 4.50 12.95
C ASP A 67 16.35 5.46 13.02
N ILE A 68 15.58 5.61 11.94
CA ILE A 68 14.34 6.39 11.98
C ILE A 68 13.31 5.77 12.92
N ASP A 69 12.47 6.62 13.49
CA ASP A 69 11.39 6.21 14.39
C ASP A 69 10.10 5.86 13.63
N ASN A 70 9.13 5.31 14.38
CA ASN A 70 7.80 4.97 13.85
C ASN A 70 7.05 6.16 13.23
N THR A 71 7.29 7.38 13.71
CA THR A 71 6.59 8.56 13.19
C THR A 71 7.13 8.93 11.82
N THR A 72 8.44 9.01 11.68
CA THR A 72 9.13 9.30 10.42
C THR A 72 8.83 8.22 9.38
N PHE A 73 8.82 6.95 9.78
CA PHE A 73 8.45 5.84 8.91
C PHE A 73 7.00 5.97 8.39
N ALA A 74 6.04 6.27 9.29
CA ALA A 74 4.64 6.46 8.91
C ALA A 74 4.43 7.69 8.00
N GLU A 75 5.20 8.75 8.20
CA GLU A 75 5.13 9.98 7.39
C GLU A 75 5.68 9.75 5.98
N ALA A 76 6.78 9.02 5.84
CA ALA A 76 7.33 8.65 4.53
C ALA A 76 6.33 7.83 3.70
N LEU A 77 5.66 6.85 4.33
CA LEU A 77 4.63 6.07 3.67
C LEU A 77 3.40 6.89 3.28
N ALA A 78 3.01 7.84 4.14
CA ALA A 78 1.87 8.71 3.90
C ALA A 78 2.11 9.77 2.83
N ASP A 79 3.38 10.09 2.53
CA ASP A 79 3.76 11.05 1.51
C ASP A 79 3.67 10.46 0.10
N ASP A 80 4.32 9.30 -0.11
CA ASP A 80 4.66 8.89 -1.48
C ASP A 80 4.60 7.37 -1.70
N PHE A 81 3.89 6.63 -0.84
CA PHE A 81 3.70 5.21 -1.12
C PHE A 81 2.67 5.00 -2.24
N GLU A 82 3.11 4.34 -3.32
CA GLU A 82 2.39 4.16 -4.57
C GLU A 82 0.95 3.62 -4.43
N ILE A 83 0.66 2.83 -3.40
CA ILE A 83 -0.71 2.35 -3.13
C ILE A 83 -1.74 3.48 -3.03
N LEU A 84 -1.32 4.66 -2.56
CA LEU A 84 -2.18 5.84 -2.43
C LEU A 84 -2.57 6.46 -3.78
N PHE A 85 -1.82 6.15 -4.84
CA PHE A 85 -2.03 6.72 -6.17
C PHE A 85 -2.80 5.79 -7.09
N LEU A 86 -3.05 4.55 -6.65
CA LEU A 86 -3.97 3.63 -7.32
C LEU A 86 -5.41 4.12 -7.10
N MET A 87 -6.11 4.50 -8.17
CA MET A 87 -7.49 5.00 -8.13
C MET A 87 -8.42 4.15 -8.98
N ALA A 88 -9.41 3.54 -8.32
CA ALA A 88 -10.54 2.91 -8.99
C ALA A 88 -11.82 3.72 -8.75
N GLN A 89 -12.53 4.04 -9.81
CA GLN A 89 -13.76 4.83 -9.77
C GLN A 89 -14.96 4.04 -10.30
N TYR A 90 -16.07 4.13 -9.57
CA TYR A 90 -17.38 3.66 -10.02
C TYR A 90 -18.42 4.76 -9.85
N GLY A 91 -18.88 5.35 -10.95
CA GLY A 91 -19.78 6.50 -10.88
C GLY A 91 -19.15 7.66 -10.10
N SER A 92 -19.75 8.05 -8.97
CA SER A 92 -19.21 9.07 -8.06
C SER A 92 -18.34 8.51 -6.93
N GLU A 93 -18.28 7.19 -6.77
CA GLU A 93 -17.52 6.53 -5.71
C GLU A 93 -16.09 6.24 -6.16
N TYR A 94 -15.16 6.38 -5.22
CA TYR A 94 -13.74 6.07 -5.41
C TYR A 94 -13.33 5.04 -4.37
N TRP A 95 -12.58 4.05 -4.81
CA TRP A 95 -11.93 3.13 -3.91
C TRP A 95 -10.90 3.87 -3.04
N ASN A 96 -10.88 3.54 -1.76
CA ASN A 96 -9.93 4.05 -0.79
C ASN A 96 -9.27 2.87 -0.06
N SER A 97 -7.96 2.71 -0.23
CA SER A 97 -7.21 1.59 0.36
C SER A 97 -7.23 1.59 1.89
N LEU A 98 -7.60 2.70 2.55
CA LEU A 98 -7.73 2.76 4.01
C LEU A 98 -9.09 2.24 4.52
N GLU A 99 -10.10 2.11 3.64
CA GLU A 99 -11.50 1.87 4.03
C GLU A 99 -11.99 0.48 3.62
N GLU A 100 -11.81 0.07 2.36
CA GLU A 100 -12.09 -1.29 1.88
C GLU A 100 -10.94 -1.85 1.01
N SER A 101 -10.92 -3.17 0.80
CA SER A 101 -10.03 -3.78 -0.20
C SER A 101 -10.54 -3.49 -1.62
N PHE A 102 -9.65 -3.55 -2.62
CA PHE A 102 -10.01 -3.38 -4.01
C PHE A 102 -10.97 -4.48 -4.48
N GLU A 103 -10.77 -5.71 -3.99
CA GLU A 103 -11.68 -6.83 -4.25
C GLU A 103 -13.09 -6.55 -3.70
N GLU A 104 -13.20 -6.10 -2.44
CA GLU A 104 -14.48 -5.71 -1.83
C GLU A 104 -15.18 -4.62 -2.64
N PHE A 105 -14.42 -3.60 -3.07
CA PHE A 105 -14.93 -2.52 -3.90
C PHE A 105 -15.47 -3.04 -5.24
N CYS A 106 -14.76 -3.93 -5.91
CA CYS A 106 -15.19 -4.54 -7.17
C CYS A 106 -16.45 -5.41 -6.99
N ILE A 107 -16.50 -6.23 -5.94
CA ILE A 107 -17.65 -7.10 -5.64
C ILE A 107 -18.92 -6.27 -5.44
N ARG A 108 -18.83 -5.15 -4.71
CA ARG A 108 -19.98 -4.28 -4.41
C ARG A 108 -20.56 -3.59 -5.65
N HIS A 109 -19.76 -3.38 -6.69
CA HIS A 109 -20.14 -2.55 -7.83
C HIS A 109 -20.49 -3.31 -9.12
N THR A 110 -20.39 -4.64 -9.14
CA THR A 110 -20.88 -5.56 -10.20
C THR A 110 -20.34 -5.38 -11.63
N THR A 111 -19.73 -4.23 -11.96
CA THR A 111 -18.99 -3.99 -13.20
C THR A 111 -17.61 -3.45 -12.89
N LEU A 112 -16.69 -3.61 -13.84
CA LEU A 112 -15.30 -3.17 -13.68
C LEU A 112 -15.24 -1.65 -13.44
N PRO A 113 -14.49 -1.19 -12.42
CA PRO A 113 -14.31 0.23 -12.20
C PRO A 113 -13.36 0.83 -13.24
N ASN A 114 -13.43 2.15 -13.43
CA ASN A 114 -12.41 2.88 -14.19
C ASN A 114 -11.16 3.00 -13.31
N GLN A 115 -10.07 2.36 -13.73
CA GLN A 115 -8.80 2.35 -13.00
C GLN A 115 -7.79 3.29 -13.64
N LEU A 116 -7.01 3.99 -12.82
CA LEU A 116 -5.87 4.79 -13.25
C LEU A 116 -4.85 4.93 -12.13
N ILE A 117 -3.59 5.16 -12.48
CA ILE A 117 -2.56 5.61 -11.53
C ILE A 117 -2.55 7.13 -11.61
N ALA A 118 -2.89 7.80 -10.51
CA ALA A 118 -3.08 9.24 -10.44
C ALA A 118 -1.81 9.96 -9.98
N ASP A 119 -1.74 11.27 -10.24
CA ASP A 119 -0.69 12.13 -9.68
C ASP A 119 -1.02 12.64 -8.27
N ILE A 120 -2.23 12.35 -7.77
CA ILE A 120 -2.73 12.83 -6.48
C ILE A 120 -3.20 11.63 -5.65
N PRO A 121 -2.82 11.53 -4.36
CA PRO A 121 -3.21 10.41 -3.52
C PRO A 121 -4.72 10.41 -3.22
N HIS A 122 -5.33 9.22 -3.16
CA HIS A 122 -6.75 9.03 -2.83
C HIS A 122 -7.08 9.28 -1.35
N ALA A 123 -6.08 9.48 -0.49
CA ALA A 123 -6.24 9.83 0.91
C ALA A 123 -5.25 10.93 1.31
N LYS A 124 -5.68 11.82 2.20
CA LYS A 124 -4.83 12.89 2.74
C LYS A 124 -3.75 12.31 3.65
N LYS A 125 -2.54 12.85 3.58
CA LYS A 125 -1.39 12.45 4.40
C LYS A 125 -1.74 12.28 5.87
N GLU A 126 -2.41 13.26 6.48
CA GLU A 126 -2.75 13.21 7.92
C GLU A 126 -3.67 12.03 8.24
N LYS A 127 -4.63 11.73 7.37
CA LYS A 127 -5.54 10.59 7.51
C LYS A 127 -4.76 9.28 7.42
N VAL A 128 -3.84 9.17 6.45
CA VAL A 128 -2.99 7.98 6.26
C VAL A 128 -2.10 7.77 7.48
N THR A 129 -1.38 8.80 7.94
CA THR A 129 -0.51 8.70 9.11
C THR A 129 -1.27 8.29 10.37
N MET A 130 -2.47 8.85 10.60
CA MET A 130 -3.32 8.46 11.74
C MET A 130 -3.78 7.00 11.63
N TRP A 131 -4.20 6.57 10.45
CA TRP A 131 -4.62 5.20 10.19
C TRP A 131 -3.48 4.20 10.43
N LEU A 132 -2.29 4.45 9.89
CA LEU A 132 -1.09 3.62 10.11
C LEU A 132 -0.75 3.51 11.60
N LYS A 133 -0.73 4.65 12.32
CA LYS A 133 -0.46 4.67 13.76
C LYS A 133 -1.52 3.92 14.57
N SER A 134 -2.78 3.86 14.11
CA SER A 134 -3.85 3.12 14.79
C SER A 134 -3.66 1.60 14.68
N LEU A 135 -3.11 1.12 13.56
CA LEU A 135 -2.84 -0.29 13.33
C LEU A 135 -1.69 -0.80 14.21
N LEU A 136 -0.66 0.01 14.44
CA LEU A 136 0.46 -0.36 15.33
C LEU A 136 0.04 -0.50 16.80
N LYS A 137 -0.88 0.35 17.27
CA LYS A 137 -1.35 0.37 18.67
C LYS A 137 -2.27 -0.79 19.04
N SER A 138 -2.68 -1.60 18.06
CA SER A 138 -3.66 -2.68 18.25
C SER A 138 -3.01 -4.03 18.58
N SER A 139 -1.81 -4.02 19.17
CA SER A 139 -0.99 -5.21 19.49
C SER A 139 -0.94 -5.47 20.99
#